data_AF-A0A960U9E3-F1
#
_entry.id   AF-A0A960U9E3-F1
#
_cell.length_a   1.000
_cell.length_b   1.000
_cell.length_c   1.000
_cell.angle_alpha   90.00
_cell.angle_beta   90.00
_cell.angle_gamma   90.00
#
_symmetry.space_group_name_H-M   'P 1'
#
loop_
_entity.id
_entity.type
_entity.pdbx_description
1 polymer ?
#
loop_
_entity_poly.entity_id
_entity_poly.type
_entity_poly.pdbx_seq_one_letter_code
_entity_poly.pdbx_strand_id
1 'polypeptide(L)'
;MKLKGKSISKEYILLSYKRYEIIEEFPSDNFLPCFIVYSEYNQDKFHIIIAMDEEEDNVRILAAYYPNLETWEKNLKKRKKRVKCHICGGLMSGIHTDLPYKVDDKETIVVKQMPALQCNNCHQIILEEDTMQSLDGIIKQLEYKPQEKAEDAEGGEDSGEEA
;
A
#
# COMPACT_ATOMS: atom_id res chain seq x y z
N MET A 1 18.30 27.60 -19.67
CA MET A 1 18.75 26.69 -18.59
C MET A 1 18.64 25.26 -19.13
N LYS A 2 19.74 24.62 -19.55
CA LYS A 2 19.75 23.28 -20.16
C LYS A 2 19.86 22.22 -19.06
N LEU A 3 18.86 21.35 -18.93
CA LEU A 3 18.92 20.17 -18.08
C LEU A 3 20.02 19.24 -18.63
N LYS A 4 21.13 19.10 -17.89
CA LYS A 4 22.23 18.17 -18.16
C LYS A 4 21.80 16.74 -17.79
N GLY A 5 20.87 16.16 -18.54
CA GLY A 5 20.58 14.72 -18.50
C GLY A 5 21.09 14.05 -19.77
N LYS A 6 21.49 12.77 -19.71
CA LYS A 6 21.60 11.93 -20.91
C LYS A 6 20.26 12.04 -21.67
N SER A 7 20.27 12.49 -22.91
CA SER A 7 19.08 12.47 -23.77
C SER A 7 18.89 11.06 -24.31
N ILE A 8 17.68 10.51 -24.23
CA ILE A 8 17.34 9.25 -24.89
C ILE A 8 17.17 9.56 -26.38
N SER A 9 17.96 8.92 -27.24
CA SER A 9 17.88 9.15 -28.68
C SER A 9 16.65 8.46 -29.30
N LYS A 10 16.17 9.00 -30.42
CA LYS A 10 15.07 8.40 -31.17
C LYS A 10 15.43 7.00 -31.67
N GLU A 11 16.68 6.78 -32.08
CA GLU A 11 17.19 5.48 -32.51
C GLU A 11 17.11 4.45 -31.38
N TYR A 12 17.42 4.83 -30.14
CA TYR A 12 17.35 3.90 -29.00
C TYR A 12 15.91 3.45 -28.76
N ILE A 13 14.96 4.39 -28.85
CA ILE A 13 13.53 4.08 -28.75
C ILE A 13 13.13 3.12 -29.87
N LEU A 14 13.42 3.46 -31.12
CA LEU A 14 13.01 2.64 -32.27
C LEU A 14 13.64 1.26 -32.30
N LEU A 15 14.91 1.11 -31.91
CA LEU A 15 15.63 -0.17 -31.96
C LEU A 15 15.32 -1.10 -30.78
N SER A 16 14.70 -0.58 -29.72
CA SER A 16 14.40 -1.33 -28.51
C SER A 16 13.01 -1.98 -28.48
N TYR A 17 12.23 -1.86 -29.56
CA TYR A 17 10.87 -2.40 -29.68
C TYR A 17 10.75 -3.89 -29.31
N LYS A 18 11.81 -4.68 -29.54
CA LYS A 18 11.84 -6.12 -29.20
C LYS A 18 11.81 -6.40 -27.69
N ARG A 19 12.05 -5.39 -26.86
CA ARG A 19 12.12 -5.48 -25.39
C ARG A 19 11.09 -4.59 -24.72
N TYR A 20 10.08 -4.14 -25.45
CA TYR A 20 8.99 -3.36 -24.89
C TYR A 20 8.13 -4.23 -23.99
N GLU A 21 7.81 -3.68 -22.84
CA GLU A 21 6.88 -4.28 -21.88
C GLU A 21 6.00 -3.17 -21.34
N ILE A 22 4.69 -3.29 -21.50
CA ILE A 22 3.73 -2.38 -20.88
C ILE A 22 3.74 -2.66 -19.37
N ILE A 23 4.05 -1.64 -18.57
CA ILE A 23 4.21 -1.77 -17.12
C ILE A 23 3.17 -0.98 -16.32
N GLU A 24 2.51 -0.01 -16.93
CA GLU A 24 1.46 0.79 -16.31
C GLU A 24 0.50 1.27 -17.40
N GLU A 25 -0.79 1.16 -17.15
CA GLU A 25 -1.86 1.67 -17.99
C GLU A 25 -2.59 2.78 -17.23
N PHE A 26 -2.82 3.91 -17.91
CA PHE A 26 -3.61 5.01 -17.38
C PHE A 26 -5.02 4.91 -17.98
N PRO A 27 -6.03 4.55 -17.17
CA PRO A 27 -7.41 4.61 -17.62
C PRO A 27 -7.73 6.07 -17.97
N SER A 28 -8.22 6.26 -19.18
CA SER A 28 -8.52 7.58 -19.69
C SER A 28 -10.03 7.79 -19.73
N ASP A 29 -10.53 8.76 -18.96
CA ASP A 29 -11.94 9.14 -18.97
C ASP A 29 -12.30 10.09 -20.13
N ASN A 30 -11.32 10.70 -20.83
CA ASN A 30 -11.57 11.74 -21.86
C ASN A 30 -10.48 11.91 -22.95
N PHE A 31 -9.45 11.06 -22.99
CA PHE A 31 -8.30 11.12 -23.93
C PHE A 31 -7.95 9.73 -24.50
N LEU A 32 -6.95 9.67 -25.39
CA LEU A 32 -6.38 8.40 -25.83
C LEU A 32 -5.78 7.61 -24.65
N PRO A 33 -5.96 6.26 -24.60
CA PRO A 33 -5.35 5.42 -23.59
C PRO A 33 -3.83 5.59 -23.59
N CYS A 34 -3.26 5.82 -22.41
CA CYS A 34 -1.84 6.09 -22.24
C CYS A 34 -1.17 4.96 -21.46
N PHE A 35 0.03 4.59 -21.87
CA PHE A 35 0.80 3.50 -21.28
C PHE A 35 2.21 3.94 -20.95
N ILE A 36 2.77 3.38 -19.88
CA ILE A 36 4.21 3.37 -19.66
C ILE A 36 4.77 2.05 -20.17
N VAL A 37 5.76 2.15 -21.03
CA VAL A 37 6.50 1.02 -21.59
C VAL A 37 7.90 1.01 -20.98
N TYR A 38 8.27 -0.09 -20.33
CA TYR A 38 9.64 -0.40 -19.99
C TYR A 38 10.40 -0.78 -21.27
N SER A 39 11.60 -0.22 -21.42
CA SER A 39 12.50 -0.57 -22.51
C SER A 39 13.96 -0.66 -22.03
N GLU A 40 14.75 -1.43 -22.77
CA GLU A 40 16.17 -1.61 -22.53
C GLU A 40 16.94 -1.66 -23.85
N TYR A 41 17.99 -0.86 -23.96
CA TYR A 41 18.89 -0.83 -25.12
C TYR A 41 20.31 -0.53 -24.69
N ASN A 42 21.30 -1.28 -25.19
CA ASN A 42 22.71 -1.10 -24.83
C ASN A 42 22.95 -0.97 -23.31
N GLN A 43 22.29 -1.82 -22.52
CA GLN A 43 22.33 -1.83 -21.04
C GLN A 43 21.68 -0.62 -20.35
N ASP A 44 21.27 0.41 -21.10
CA ASP A 44 20.50 1.53 -20.58
C ASP A 44 19.01 1.14 -20.50
N LYS A 45 18.40 1.36 -19.33
CA LYS A 45 16.97 1.10 -19.05
C LYS A 45 16.21 2.41 -19.00
N PHE A 46 15.10 2.51 -19.71
CA PHE A 46 14.33 3.74 -19.80
C PHE A 46 12.84 3.45 -20.01
N HIS A 47 12.01 4.42 -19.66
CA HIS A 47 10.57 4.35 -19.82
C HIS A 47 10.13 5.25 -20.97
N ILE A 48 9.14 4.79 -21.70
CA ILE A 48 8.49 5.52 -22.78
C ILE A 48 7.03 5.67 -22.40
N ILE A 49 6.49 6.88 -22.49
CA ILE A 49 5.07 7.14 -22.38
C ILE A 49 4.51 7.16 -23.79
N ILE A 50 3.57 6.26 -24.07
CA ILE A 50 2.88 6.19 -25.35
C ILE A 50 1.39 6.46 -25.18
N ALA A 51 0.78 7.06 -26.18
CA ALA A 51 -0.67 7.09 -26.35
C ALA A 51 -1.03 6.23 -27.55
N MET A 52 -2.05 5.39 -27.41
CA MET A 52 -2.59 4.58 -28.51
C MET A 52 -3.85 5.23 -29.04
N ASP A 53 -3.88 5.43 -30.35
CA ASP A 53 -5.03 5.90 -31.12
C ASP A 53 -5.61 4.70 -31.87
N GLU A 54 -6.63 4.07 -31.29
CA GLU A 54 -7.23 2.86 -31.85
C GLU A 54 -8.07 3.17 -33.11
N GLU A 55 -8.64 4.37 -33.19
CA GLU A 55 -9.45 4.80 -34.35
C GLU A 55 -8.58 4.99 -35.59
N GLU A 56 -7.40 5.59 -35.42
CA GLU A 56 -6.48 5.93 -36.50
C GLU A 56 -5.28 4.97 -36.62
N ASP A 57 -5.35 3.79 -35.98
CA ASP A 57 -4.32 2.74 -35.95
C ASP A 57 -2.88 3.28 -35.79
N ASN A 58 -2.67 4.16 -34.80
CA ASN A 58 -1.38 4.80 -34.59
C ASN A 58 -0.97 4.86 -33.11
N VAL A 59 0.35 4.93 -32.89
CA VAL A 59 0.95 5.08 -31.56
C VAL A 59 1.79 6.34 -31.53
N ARG A 60 1.55 7.19 -30.54
CA ARG A 60 2.28 8.45 -30.34
C ARG A 60 3.17 8.34 -29.12
N ILE A 61 4.47 8.59 -29.29
CA ILE A 61 5.41 8.70 -28.18
C ILE A 61 5.27 10.10 -27.59
N LEU A 62 4.78 10.19 -26.35
CA LEU A 62 4.58 11.46 -25.64
C LEU A 62 5.87 11.91 -24.95
N ALA A 63 6.58 10.98 -24.32
CA ALA A 63 7.81 11.26 -23.59
C ALA A 63 8.68 10.00 -23.43
N ALA A 64 9.97 10.20 -23.19
CA ALA A 64 10.87 9.14 -22.73
C ALA A 64 11.76 9.66 -21.60
N TYR A 65 11.99 8.86 -20.57
CA TYR A 65 12.79 9.26 -19.41
C TYR A 65 13.53 8.07 -18.78
N TYR A 66 14.61 8.36 -18.05
CA TYR A 66 15.30 7.37 -17.23
C TYR A 66 14.61 7.26 -15.85
N PRO A 67 14.05 6.10 -15.49
CA PRO A 67 13.40 5.92 -14.19
C PRO A 67 14.43 5.94 -13.05
N ASN A 68 13.97 6.26 -11.85
CA ASN A 68 14.80 6.27 -10.65
C ASN A 68 14.21 5.37 -9.55
N LEU A 69 15.07 4.93 -8.64
CA LEU A 69 14.68 4.06 -7.51
C LEU A 69 13.88 4.79 -6.42
N GLU A 70 13.73 6.11 -6.50
CA GLU A 70 12.84 6.86 -5.60
C GLU A 70 11.37 6.61 -5.95
N THR A 71 11.07 6.45 -7.23
CA THR A 71 9.70 6.29 -7.77
C THR A 71 9.40 4.87 -8.19
N TRP A 72 10.41 4.07 -8.53
CA TRP A 72 10.27 2.70 -9.00
C TRP A 72 10.96 1.68 -8.08
N GLU A 73 10.47 0.44 -8.09
CA GLU A 73 11.14 -0.70 -7.47
C GLU A 73 12.47 -1.03 -8.18
N LYS A 74 13.28 -1.94 -7.61
CA LYS A 74 14.61 -2.28 -8.13
C LYS A 74 14.58 -2.81 -9.58
N ASN A 75 13.49 -3.45 -9.98
CA ASN A 75 13.30 -3.94 -11.35
C ASN A 75 12.94 -2.83 -12.34
N LEU A 76 12.63 -1.62 -11.86
CA LEU A 76 12.15 -0.46 -12.61
C LEU A 76 10.80 -0.69 -13.31
N LYS A 77 10.11 -1.79 -13.06
CA LYS A 77 8.86 -2.15 -13.74
C LYS A 77 7.61 -1.91 -12.90
N LYS A 78 7.78 -1.74 -11.59
CA LYS A 78 6.67 -1.48 -10.67
C LYS A 78 6.89 -0.17 -9.94
N ARG A 79 5.91 0.72 -10.02
CA ARG A 79 5.95 2.00 -9.31
C ARG A 79 5.77 1.76 -7.82
N LYS A 80 6.56 2.44 -7.00
CA LYS A 80 6.35 2.45 -5.55
C LYS A 80 5.04 3.17 -5.24
N LYS A 81 4.15 2.53 -4.48
CA LYS A 81 2.90 3.14 -4.01
C LYS A 81 3.26 4.34 -3.12
N ARG A 82 2.99 5.55 -3.60
CA ARG A 82 3.17 6.78 -2.81
C ARG A 82 1.84 7.16 -2.19
N VAL A 83 1.66 6.81 -0.94
CA VAL A 83 0.49 7.22 -0.17
C VAL A 83 0.74 8.66 0.30
N LYS A 84 -0.17 9.56 -0.09
CA LYS A 84 -0.19 10.93 0.43
C LYS A 84 -1.08 10.97 1.66
N CYS A 85 -0.65 11.69 2.66
CA CYS A 85 -1.43 11.95 3.87
C CYS A 85 -2.67 12.76 3.51
N HIS A 86 -3.86 12.29 3.89
CA HIS A 86 -5.11 13.02 3.67
C HIS A 86 -5.26 14.27 4.55
N ILE A 87 -4.43 14.41 5.61
CA ILE A 87 -4.44 15.59 6.49
C ILE A 87 -3.64 16.75 5.89
N CYS A 88 -2.39 16.50 5.44
CA CYS A 88 -1.49 17.58 5.00
C CYS A 88 -0.92 17.41 3.58
N GLY A 89 -1.27 16.35 2.86
CA GLY A 89 -0.74 16.06 1.51
C GLY A 89 0.71 15.54 1.47
N GLY A 90 1.39 15.47 2.62
CA GLY A 90 2.76 14.98 2.73
C GLY A 90 2.90 13.49 2.40
N LEU A 91 4.10 13.05 2.03
CA LEU A 91 4.37 11.64 1.76
C LEU A 91 4.36 10.81 3.05
N MET A 92 3.84 9.59 2.94
CA MET A 92 3.81 8.62 4.03
C MET A 92 4.87 7.52 3.81
N SER A 93 5.40 7.00 4.92
CA SER A 93 6.39 5.92 4.96
C SER A 93 5.87 4.76 5.80
N GLY A 94 6.18 3.53 5.39
CA GLY A 94 5.90 2.34 6.19
C GLY A 94 6.77 2.29 7.46
N ILE A 95 6.14 2.04 8.60
CA ILE A 95 6.77 1.89 9.91
C ILE A 95 6.20 0.65 10.63
N HIS A 96 6.90 0.17 11.66
CA HIS A 96 6.32 -0.75 12.64
C HIS A 96 6.16 0.03 13.95
N THR A 97 4.97 -0.01 14.55
CA THR A 97 4.67 0.79 15.74
C THR A 97 3.80 0.02 16.73
N ASP A 98 3.83 0.47 17.98
CA ASP A 98 3.03 -0.09 19.05
C ASP A 98 1.84 0.86 19.28
N LEU A 99 0.61 0.36 19.11
CA LEU A 99 -0.60 1.18 19.21
C LEU A 99 -1.58 0.64 20.25
N PRO A 100 -2.14 1.50 21.12
CA PRO A 100 -3.20 1.11 22.03
C PRO A 100 -4.52 0.93 21.28
N TYR A 101 -5.21 -0.16 21.57
CA TYR A 101 -6.54 -0.49 21.07
C TYR A 101 -7.50 -0.73 22.21
N LYS A 102 -8.65 -0.07 22.14
CA LYS A 102 -9.74 -0.25 23.08
C LYS A 102 -10.54 -1.49 22.66
N VAL A 103 -10.62 -2.49 23.54
CA VAL A 103 -11.40 -3.72 23.30
C VAL A 103 -12.82 -3.52 23.83
N ASP A 104 -12.97 -3.00 25.05
CA ASP A 104 -14.24 -2.59 25.63
C ASP A 104 -14.09 -1.27 26.42
N ASP A 105 -15.14 -0.83 27.13
CA ASP A 105 -15.11 0.39 27.92
C ASP A 105 -14.10 0.40 29.09
N LYS A 106 -13.55 -0.76 29.45
CA LYS A 106 -12.69 -0.97 30.62
C LYS A 106 -11.32 -1.55 30.28
N GLU A 107 -11.14 -2.14 29.10
CA GLU A 107 -9.94 -2.87 28.69
C GLU A 107 -9.31 -2.23 27.44
N THR A 108 -8.02 -1.90 27.54
CA THR A 108 -7.20 -1.41 26.43
C THR A 108 -5.98 -2.32 26.30
N ILE A 109 -5.80 -2.90 25.12
CA ILE A 109 -4.65 -3.72 24.78
C ILE A 109 -3.63 -2.87 24.00
N VAL A 110 -2.34 -3.17 24.12
CA VAL A 110 -1.31 -2.53 23.29
C VAL A 110 -0.81 -3.56 22.29
N VAL A 111 -1.07 -3.31 21.02
CA VAL A 111 -0.63 -4.17 19.92
C VAL A 111 0.74 -3.70 19.47
N LYS A 112 1.73 -4.56 19.62
CA LYS A 112 3.13 -4.22 19.36
C LYS A 112 3.55 -4.58 17.95
N GLN A 113 4.52 -3.84 17.41
CA GLN A 113 5.17 -4.08 16.13
C GLN A 113 4.19 -4.20 14.96
N MET A 114 3.11 -3.42 14.97
CA MET A 114 2.11 -3.42 13.92
C MET A 114 2.59 -2.60 12.71
N PRO A 115 2.51 -3.13 11.49
CA PRO A 115 2.84 -2.37 10.28
C PRO A 115 1.84 -1.22 10.11
N ALA A 116 2.32 -0.02 9.81
CA ALA A 116 1.50 1.15 9.59
C ALA A 116 2.16 2.13 8.61
N LEU A 117 1.39 3.05 8.06
CA LEU A 117 1.90 4.18 7.30
C LEU A 117 1.91 5.43 8.20
N GLN A 118 3.07 6.09 8.32
CA GLN A 118 3.19 7.36 9.03
C GLN A 118 3.57 8.49 8.08
N CYS A 119 2.88 9.63 8.20
CA CYS A 119 3.24 10.83 7.46
C CYS A 119 4.57 11.41 7.95
N ASN A 120 5.48 11.69 7.02
CA ASN A 120 6.79 12.27 7.32
C ASN A 120 6.72 13.75 7.77
N ASN A 121 5.56 14.39 7.66
CA ASN A 121 5.38 15.82 7.95
C ASN A 121 4.53 16.09 9.20
N CYS A 122 3.36 15.45 9.32
CA CYS A 122 2.46 15.66 10.45
C CYS A 122 2.37 14.47 11.42
N HIS A 123 3.15 13.41 11.19
CA HIS A 123 3.16 12.18 11.99
C HIS A 123 1.83 11.42 12.11
N GLN A 124 0.81 11.78 11.32
CA GLN A 124 -0.43 11.02 11.21
C GLN A 124 -0.16 9.57 10.81
N ILE A 125 -0.78 8.64 11.52
CA ILE A 125 -0.71 7.20 11.26
C ILE A 125 -1.99 6.74 10.54
N ILE A 126 -1.83 5.87 9.56
CA ILE A 126 -2.91 5.18 8.83
C ILE A 126 -2.53 3.70 8.77
N LEU A 127 -3.54 2.83 8.88
CA LEU A 127 -3.38 1.39 8.78
C LEU A 127 -3.93 0.91 7.45
N GLU A 128 -3.21 -0.01 6.82
CA GLU A 128 -3.69 -0.65 5.61
C GLU A 128 -4.78 -1.68 5.95
N GLU A 129 -5.59 -2.02 4.95
CA GLU A 129 -6.77 -2.88 5.12
C GLU A 129 -6.41 -4.27 5.64
N ASP A 130 -5.32 -4.85 5.15
CA ASP A 130 -4.79 -6.16 5.59
C ASP A 130 -4.38 -6.16 7.08
N THR A 131 -3.80 -5.05 7.53
CA THR A 131 -3.38 -4.83 8.92
C THR A 131 -4.61 -4.77 9.82
N MET A 132 -5.63 -4.00 9.42
CA MET A 132 -6.89 -3.90 10.16
C MET A 132 -7.61 -5.25 10.24
N GLN A 133 -7.67 -6.01 9.13
CA GLN A 133 -8.27 -7.34 9.12
C GLN A 133 -7.55 -8.31 10.08
N SER A 134 -6.21 -8.26 10.09
CA SER A 134 -5.39 -9.08 11.00
C SER A 134 -5.66 -8.71 12.46
N LEU A 135 -5.77 -7.40 12.74
CA LEU A 135 -6.08 -6.89 14.07
C LEU A 135 -7.47 -7.32 14.54
N ASP A 136 -8.50 -7.17 13.71
CA ASP A 136 -9.86 -7.59 14.04
C ASP A 136 -9.94 -9.09 14.35
N GLY A 137 -9.16 -9.90 13.62
CA GLY A 137 -9.01 -11.33 13.88
C GLY A 137 -8.44 -11.61 15.28
N ILE A 138 -7.40 -10.86 15.69
CA ILE A 138 -6.79 -10.98 17.02
C ILE A 138 -7.77 -10.52 18.11
N ILE A 139 -8.45 -9.38 17.92
CA ILE A 139 -9.39 -8.83 18.89
C ILE A 139 -10.56 -9.80 19.13
N LYS A 140 -11.13 -10.38 18.06
CA LYS A 140 -12.21 -11.37 18.19
C LYS A 140 -11.82 -12.60 19.00
N GLN A 141 -10.56 -13.02 18.96
CA GLN A 141 -10.08 -14.14 19.78
C GLN A 141 -10.03 -13.78 21.27
N LEU A 142 -9.78 -12.50 21.59
CA LEU A 142 -9.74 -12.00 22.98
C LEU A 142 -11.16 -11.77 23.54
N GLU A 143 -12.11 -11.37 22.69
CA GLU A 143 -13.53 -11.25 23.07
C GLU A 143 -14.21 -12.61 23.31
N TYR A 144 -13.68 -13.71 22.75
CA TYR A 144 -14.18 -15.06 23.01
C TYR A 144 -13.74 -15.57 24.40
N LYS A 145 -14.42 -15.11 25.45
CA LYS A 145 -14.42 -15.78 26.75
C LYS A 145 -15.61 -16.75 26.81
N PRO A 146 -15.41 -18.08 26.68
CA PRO A 146 -16.44 -19.02 27.09
C PRO A 146 -16.62 -18.87 28.60
N GLN A 147 -17.79 -18.40 29.03
CA GLN A 147 -18.16 -18.42 30.45
C GLN A 147 -18.32 -19.89 30.86
N GLU A 148 -17.35 -20.45 31.57
CA GLU A 148 -17.57 -21.66 32.34
C GLU A 148 -18.63 -21.36 33.39
N LYS A 149 -19.82 -21.93 33.17
CA LYS A 149 -20.85 -22.08 34.19
C LYS A 149 -20.26 -22.84 35.38
N ALA A 150 -20.20 -22.19 36.54
CA ALA A 150 -20.32 -22.87 37.82
C ALA A 150 -21.75 -22.60 38.33
N GLU A 151 -22.71 -23.33 37.77
CA GLU A 151 -23.93 -23.71 38.50
C GLU A 151 -23.51 -24.88 39.40
N ASP A 152 -23.99 -24.87 40.65
CA ASP A 152 -24.09 -25.98 41.62
C ASP A 152 -23.36 -25.76 42.96
N ALA A 153 -24.08 -25.18 43.92
CA ALA A 153 -24.18 -25.66 45.30
C ALA A 153 -25.30 -24.89 46.05
N GLU A 154 -26.55 -25.22 45.71
CA GLU A 154 -27.60 -25.20 46.72
C GLU A 154 -27.33 -26.35 47.69
N GLY A 155 -27.31 -26.03 48.98
CA GLY A 155 -27.13 -26.99 50.07
C GLY A 155 -27.46 -26.29 51.38
N GLY A 156 -28.72 -25.91 51.54
CA GLY A 156 -29.26 -25.59 52.84
C GLY A 156 -29.49 -26.88 53.61
N GLU A 157 -28.93 -26.97 54.81
CA GLU A 157 -29.52 -27.76 55.89
C GLU A 157 -29.57 -26.91 57.16
N ASP A 158 -30.83 -26.65 57.51
CA ASP A 158 -31.36 -26.16 58.76
C ASP A 158 -31.07 -27.16 59.88
N SER A 159 -30.52 -26.69 61.00
CA SER A 159 -30.77 -27.27 62.31
C SER A 159 -30.46 -26.23 63.39
N GLY A 160 -31.51 -25.62 63.93
CA GLY A 160 -31.47 -25.07 65.26
C GLY A 160 -31.45 -26.18 66.31
N GLU A 161 -30.78 -25.96 67.45
CA GLU A 161 -31.32 -26.33 68.75
C GLU A 161 -30.64 -25.52 69.86
N GLU A 162 -31.48 -25.07 70.79
CA GLU A 162 -31.22 -24.19 71.92
C GLU A 162 -30.50 -24.91 73.07
N ALA A 163 -29.70 -24.17 73.85
CA ALA A 163 -29.49 -24.40 75.28
C ALA A 163 -29.00 -23.11 75.97
#